data_AF-C7BFD7-F1
#
_entry.id   AF-C7BFD7-F1
#
_cell.length_a   1.000
_cell.length_b   1.000
_cell.length_c   1.000
_cell.angle_alpha   90.00
_cell.angle_beta   90.00
_cell.angle_gamma   90.00
#
_symmetry.space_group_name_H-M   'P 1'
#
loop_
_entity.id
_entity.type
_entity.pdbx_description
1 polymer ?
#
loop_
_entity_poly.entity_id
_entity_poly.type
_entity_poly.pdbx_seq_one_letter_code
_entity_poly.pdbx_strand_id
1 'polypeptide(L)'
;DIGDIVRGRDLYRRDKGEETKLENKLKKIFGIIYEGLADRGAKNHYEDDTKNYYQLREDWWALNRKDVWKAITCDVVSGNNYFRPTCNGGERTKGDCRCPNGDQVPTYFDYVPQYLR
;
A
#
# COMPACT_ATOMS: atom_id res chain seq x y z
N ASP A 1 -1.34 -6.26 5.22
CA ASP A 1 -0.11 -7.01 4.86
C ASP A 1 0.55 -6.53 3.58
N ILE A 2 -0.11 -6.57 2.40
CA ILE A 2 0.51 -6.10 1.14
C ILE A 2 1.13 -4.71 1.26
N GLY A 3 0.44 -3.76 1.92
CA GLY A 3 0.99 -2.43 2.18
C GLY A 3 2.26 -2.45 3.03
N ASP A 4 2.39 -3.33 4.02
CA ASP A 4 3.60 -3.46 4.82
C ASP A 4 4.76 -4.07 4.04
N ILE A 5 4.48 -5.03 3.17
CA ILE A 5 5.49 -5.60 2.25
C ILE A 5 5.99 -4.51 1.31
N VAL A 6 5.08 -3.76 0.69
CA VAL A 6 5.42 -2.66 -0.23
C VAL A 6 6.23 -1.58 0.49
N ARG A 7 5.98 -1.32 1.78
CA ARG A 7 6.66 -0.29 2.58
C ARG A 7 7.89 -0.79 3.35
N GLY A 8 8.19 -2.09 3.30
CA GLY A 8 9.30 -2.68 4.05
C GLY A 8 9.06 -2.74 5.57
N ARG A 9 7.80 -2.76 6.01
CA ARG A 9 7.37 -2.90 7.43
C ARG A 9 6.89 -4.29 7.80
N ASP A 10 6.83 -5.21 6.85
CA ASP A 10 6.40 -6.58 7.09
C ASP A 10 7.36 -7.29 8.05
N LEU A 11 6.80 -7.88 9.12
CA LEU A 11 7.52 -8.58 10.19
C LEU A 11 7.72 -10.06 9.87
N TYR A 12 7.06 -10.56 8.82
CA TYR A 12 7.07 -11.98 8.51
C TYR A 12 8.38 -12.39 7.83
N ARG A 13 9.28 -12.91 8.65
CA ARG A 13 10.56 -13.43 8.19
C ARG A 13 10.46 -14.87 7.69
N ARG A 14 10.24 -15.07 6.39
CA ARG A 14 10.43 -16.40 5.78
C ARG A 14 11.91 -16.78 5.85
N ASP A 15 12.19 -18.08 5.82
CA ASP A 15 13.56 -18.60 5.70
C ASP A 15 14.36 -17.74 4.72
N LYS A 16 15.49 -17.21 5.21
CA LYS A 16 16.24 -16.00 4.80
C LYS A 16 16.51 -15.80 3.28
N GLY A 17 16.11 -16.72 2.41
CA GLY A 17 16.32 -16.69 0.96
C GLY A 17 15.17 -16.15 0.10
N GLU A 18 13.89 -16.28 0.47
CA GLU A 18 12.77 -15.82 -0.39
C GLU A 18 12.31 -14.39 -0.09
N GLU A 19 12.17 -14.06 1.20
CA GLU A 19 11.87 -12.70 1.67
C GLU A 19 12.91 -11.70 1.16
N THR A 20 14.20 -12.10 1.20
CA THR A 20 15.30 -11.28 0.67
C THR A 20 15.21 -11.09 -0.84
N LYS A 21 14.74 -12.08 -1.61
CA LYS A 21 14.56 -11.91 -3.07
C LYS A 21 13.48 -10.89 -3.38
N LEU A 22 12.34 -10.95 -2.70
CA LEU A 22 11.25 -9.99 -2.91
C LEU A 22 11.68 -8.58 -2.48
N GLU A 23 12.23 -8.45 -1.28
CA GLU A 23 12.67 -7.14 -0.77
C GLU A 23 13.81 -6.55 -1.60
N ASN A 24 14.76 -7.36 -2.07
CA ASN A 24 15.80 -6.88 -2.99
C ASN A 24 15.21 -6.40 -4.34
N LYS A 25 14.18 -7.08 -4.86
CA LYS A 25 13.47 -6.63 -6.07
C LYS A 25 12.74 -5.31 -5.82
N LEU A 26 12.08 -5.16 -4.68
CA LEU A 26 11.39 -3.92 -4.31
C LEU A 26 12.41 -2.78 -4.18
N LYS A 27 13.53 -2.97 -3.47
CA LYS A 27 14.61 -1.97 -3.39
C LYS A 27 15.14 -1.58 -4.77
N LYS A 28 15.32 -2.54 -5.68
CA LYS A 28 15.75 -2.26 -7.06
C LYS A 28 14.72 -1.39 -7.80
N ILE A 29 13.43 -1.72 -7.70
CA ILE A 29 12.36 -0.96 -8.33
C ILE A 29 12.31 0.47 -7.77
N PHE A 30 12.33 0.63 -6.44
CA PHE A 30 12.29 1.94 -5.81
C PHE A 30 13.55 2.76 -6.05
N GLY A 31 14.72 2.13 -6.23
CA GLY A 31 15.92 2.81 -6.70
C GLY A 31 15.78 3.38 -8.11
N ILE A 32 15.15 2.64 -9.04
CA ILE A 32 14.85 3.15 -10.38
C ILE A 32 13.86 4.31 -10.32
N ILE A 33 12.82 4.21 -9.48
CA ILE A 33 11.84 5.28 -9.27
C ILE A 33 12.54 6.53 -8.72
N TYR A 34 13.37 6.38 -7.68
CA TYR A 34 14.12 7.47 -7.05
C TYR A 34 15.03 8.19 -8.04
N GLU A 35 15.78 7.46 -8.88
CA GLU A 35 16.59 8.07 -9.93
C GLU A 35 15.74 8.84 -10.95
N GLY A 36 14.57 8.31 -11.33
CA GLY A 36 13.61 9.01 -12.20
C GLY A 36 12.96 10.25 -11.58
N LEU A 37 13.09 10.49 -10.27
CA LEU A 37 12.63 11.73 -9.63
C LEU A 37 13.60 12.90 -9.83
N ALA A 38 14.85 12.63 -10.23
CA ALA A 38 15.86 13.67 -10.51
C ALA A 38 15.34 14.66 -11.56
N ASP A 39 14.78 14.12 -12.64
CA ASP A 39 14.25 14.89 -13.78
C ASP A 39 13.06 15.80 -13.40
N ARG A 40 12.46 15.58 -12.22
CA ARG A 40 11.29 16.32 -11.71
C ARG A 40 11.59 17.18 -10.49
N GLY A 41 12.84 17.25 -10.04
CA GLY A 41 13.26 18.04 -8.87
C GLY A 41 12.75 17.51 -7.53
N ALA A 42 12.16 16.32 -7.49
CA ALA A 42 11.60 15.71 -6.27
C ALA A 42 12.61 14.81 -5.55
N LYS A 43 13.76 14.51 -6.17
CA LYS A 43 14.80 13.63 -5.61
C LYS A 43 15.29 14.11 -4.25
N ASN A 44 15.52 15.42 -4.11
CA ASN A 44 16.03 16.04 -2.89
C ASN A 44 15.09 15.87 -1.68
N HIS A 45 13.80 15.64 -1.91
CA HIS A 45 12.85 15.37 -0.83
C HIS A 45 13.10 14.02 -0.13
N TYR A 46 13.80 13.09 -0.80
CA TYR A 46 14.05 11.73 -0.31
C TYR A 46 15.55 11.41 -0.14
N GLU A 47 16.43 12.41 -0.12
CA GLU A 47 17.90 12.25 -0.09
C GLU A 47 18.41 11.52 1.17
N ASP A 48 17.75 11.72 2.31
CA ASP A 48 18.13 11.09 3.58
C ASP A 48 17.70 9.60 3.68
N ASP A 49 16.99 9.09 2.66
CA ASP A 49 16.38 7.77 2.64
C ASP A 49 16.78 6.93 1.40
N THR A 50 18.08 6.93 1.10
CA THR A 50 18.63 6.32 -0.13
C THR A 50 18.85 4.81 -0.06
N LYS A 51 18.94 4.22 1.14
CA LYS A 51 19.28 2.79 1.26
C LYS A 51 18.08 1.87 1.06
N ASN A 52 16.93 2.26 1.59
CA ASN A 52 15.73 1.43 1.62
C ASN A 52 14.48 2.15 1.08
N TYR A 53 14.55 3.46 0.84
CA TYR A 53 13.49 4.26 0.26
C TYR A 53 12.19 4.18 1.07
N TYR A 54 12.26 4.07 2.39
CA TYR A 54 11.09 3.98 3.28
C TYR A 54 10.07 5.11 3.07
N GLN A 55 10.48 6.37 3.13
CA GLN A 55 9.64 7.54 2.90
C GLN A 55 9.02 7.52 1.49
N LEU A 56 9.83 7.24 0.46
CA LEU A 56 9.32 7.12 -0.91
C LEU A 56 8.30 5.98 -1.05
N ARG A 57 8.51 4.86 -0.36
CA ARG A 57 7.61 3.70 -0.36
C ARG A 57 6.30 4.00 0.39
N GLU A 58 6.37 4.74 1.51
CA GLU A 58 5.18 5.23 2.22
C GLU A 58 4.33 6.13 1.33
N ASP A 59 4.95 7.13 0.71
CA ASP A 59 4.26 8.11 -0.14
C ASP A 59 3.68 7.45 -1.39
N TRP A 60 4.42 6.52 -1.99
CA TRP A 60 3.92 5.70 -3.09
C TRP A 60 2.68 4.90 -2.66
N TRP A 61 2.71 4.25 -1.48
CA TRP A 61 1.55 3.51 -0.99
C TRP A 61 0.36 4.44 -0.73
N ALA A 62 0.58 5.58 -0.07
CA ALA A 62 -0.48 6.54 0.23
C ALA A 62 -1.20 7.05 -1.03
N LEU A 63 -0.46 7.26 -2.13
CA LEU A 63 -1.01 7.69 -3.42
C LEU A 63 -1.73 6.56 -4.17
N ASN A 64 -1.19 5.33 -4.15
CA ASN A 64 -1.68 4.23 -5.00
C ASN A 64 -2.62 3.24 -4.30
N ARG A 65 -2.80 3.33 -2.97
CA ARG A 65 -3.63 2.38 -2.19
C ARG A 65 -5.06 2.23 -2.69
N LYS A 66 -5.64 3.27 -3.30
CA LYS A 66 -7.00 3.22 -3.89
C LYS A 66 -7.05 2.28 -5.08
N ASP A 67 -6.08 2.38 -5.99
CA ASP A 67 -5.99 1.52 -7.17
C ASP A 67 -5.66 0.07 -6.79
N VAL A 68 -4.80 -0.11 -5.78
CA VAL A 68 -4.51 -1.43 -5.21
C VAL A 68 -5.79 -2.05 -4.61
N TRP A 69 -6.57 -1.29 -3.84
CA TRP A 69 -7.84 -1.78 -3.28
C TRP A 69 -8.84 -2.14 -4.38
N LYS A 70 -8.91 -1.31 -5.43
CA LYS A 70 -9.73 -1.58 -6.61
C LYS A 70 -9.34 -2.90 -7.27
N ALA A 71 -8.05 -3.16 -7.46
CA ALA A 71 -7.58 -4.44 -7.99
C ALA A 71 -7.94 -5.62 -7.07
N ILE A 72 -7.70 -5.51 -5.76
CA ILE A 72 -8.01 -6.57 -4.77
C ILE A 72 -9.49 -6.95 -4.78
N THR A 73 -10.36 -5.96 -4.99
CA THR A 73 -11.82 -6.13 -4.94
C THR A 73 -12.46 -6.37 -6.31
N CYS A 74 -11.67 -6.57 -7.37
CA CYS A 74 -12.17 -6.66 -8.75
C CYS A 74 -13.16 -7.83 -8.95
N ASP A 75 -12.90 -8.99 -8.34
CA ASP A 75 -13.71 -10.20 -8.50
C ASP A 75 -14.67 -10.45 -7.33
N VAL A 76 -14.93 -9.43 -6.51
CA VAL A 76 -15.85 -9.55 -5.39
C VAL A 76 -17.27 -9.70 -5.94
N VAL A 77 -17.92 -10.82 -5.59
CA VAL A 77 -19.31 -11.10 -5.96
C VAL A 77 -20.24 -10.08 -5.30
N SER A 78 -21.20 -9.56 -6.07
CA SER A 78 -22.24 -8.64 -5.59
C SER A 78 -22.89 -9.15 -4.30
N GLY A 79 -23.03 -8.26 -3.31
CA GLY A 79 -23.57 -8.55 -1.99
C GLY A 79 -22.53 -8.67 -0.87
N ASN A 80 -21.24 -8.68 -1.21
CA ASN A 80 -20.16 -8.64 -0.23
C ASN A 80 -19.85 -7.20 0.18
N ASN A 81 -19.94 -6.94 1.48
CA ASN A 81 -19.67 -5.64 2.05
C ASN A 81 -18.51 -5.70 3.03
N TYR A 82 -17.75 -4.62 3.12
CA TYR A 82 -16.83 -4.44 4.22
C TYR A 82 -17.62 -4.49 5.54
N PHE A 83 -17.12 -5.25 6.50
CA PHE A 83 -17.86 -5.62 7.71
C PHE A 83 -18.19 -4.42 8.62
N ARG A 84 -17.45 -3.31 8.50
CA ARG A 84 -17.68 -2.07 9.25
C ARG A 84 -18.41 -1.02 8.39
N PRO A 85 -19.35 -0.26 8.99
CA PRO A 85 -19.85 0.97 8.40
C PRO A 85 -18.74 2.03 8.43
N THR A 86 -18.16 2.36 7.27
CA THR A 86 -16.98 3.24 7.19
C THR A 86 -17.06 4.29 6.08
N CYS A 87 -18.06 4.21 5.21
CA CYS A 87 -18.24 5.17 4.12
C CYS A 87 -18.94 6.43 4.65
N ASN A 88 -18.32 7.60 4.46
CA ASN A 88 -18.88 8.93 4.73
C ASN A 88 -19.76 9.04 6.01
N GLY A 89 -19.24 8.61 7.16
CA GLY A 89 -19.94 8.74 8.44
C GLY A 89 -20.81 7.56 8.87
N GLY A 90 -20.72 6.41 8.20
CA GLY A 90 -21.31 5.15 8.69
C GLY A 90 -22.11 4.35 7.67
N GLU A 91 -22.04 4.69 6.39
CA GLU A 91 -22.60 3.85 5.34
C GLU A 91 -21.75 2.59 5.14
N ARG A 92 -22.42 1.51 4.75
CA ARG A 92 -21.75 0.29 4.29
C ARG A 92 -21.32 0.45 2.83
N THR A 93 -20.29 -0.30 2.45
CA THR A 93 -19.94 -0.50 1.03
C THR A 93 -21.11 -1.14 0.28
N LYS A 94 -21.18 -1.01 -1.04
CA LYS A 94 -22.29 -1.55 -1.85
C LYS A 94 -21.84 -2.68 -2.77
N GLY A 95 -21.70 -3.88 -2.21
CA GLY A 95 -21.58 -5.14 -2.96
C GLY A 95 -20.23 -5.46 -3.58
N ASP A 96 -19.29 -4.51 -3.62
CA ASP A 96 -17.94 -4.64 -4.17
C ASP A 96 -16.86 -4.31 -3.12
N CYS A 97 -17.21 -4.27 -1.84
CA CYS A 97 -16.33 -3.81 -0.76
C CYS A 97 -15.71 -2.42 -1.01
N ARG A 98 -16.38 -1.54 -1.78
CA ARG A 98 -15.98 -0.14 -1.98
C ARG A 98 -17.07 0.83 -1.55
N CYS A 99 -16.65 2.05 -1.20
CA CYS A 99 -17.61 3.11 -0.89
C CYS A 99 -18.26 3.64 -2.18
N PRO A 100 -19.57 3.94 -2.14
CA PRO A 100 -20.33 4.33 -3.34
C PRO A 100 -19.86 5.65 -3.97
N ASN A 101 -19.33 6.58 -3.17
CA ASN A 101 -18.94 7.92 -3.63
C ASN A 101 -17.42 8.07 -3.79
N GLY A 102 -16.83 7.21 -4.64
CA GLY A 102 -15.52 7.46 -5.23
C GLY A 102 -14.40 6.56 -4.73
N ASP A 103 -14.36 5.31 -5.22
CA ASP A 103 -13.25 4.33 -5.12
C ASP A 103 -12.44 4.41 -3.80
N GLN A 104 -13.14 4.70 -2.70
CA GLN A 104 -12.51 4.98 -1.42
C GLN A 104 -12.27 3.65 -0.72
N VAL A 105 -11.05 3.46 -0.23
CA VAL A 105 -10.68 2.32 0.59
C VAL A 105 -11.46 2.42 1.91
N PRO A 106 -12.35 1.45 2.23
CA PRO A 106 -13.21 1.52 3.42
C PRO A 106 -12.47 1.18 4.71
N THR A 107 -11.15 0.95 4.67
CA THR A 107 -10.33 0.53 5.80
C THR A 107 -9.07 1.37 5.94
N TYR A 108 -8.53 1.40 7.16
CA TYR A 108 -7.25 2.00 7.50
C TYR A 108 -6.31 0.98 8.16
N PHE A 109 -6.56 -0.33 7.99
CA PHE A 109 -5.69 -1.35 8.57
C PHE A 109 -4.26 -1.28 8.05
N ASP A 110 -4.04 -0.77 6.84
CA ASP A 110 -2.71 -0.45 6.34
C ASP A 110 -2.02 0.71 7.09
N TYR A 111 -2.68 1.39 8.01
CA TYR A 111 -2.04 2.35 8.93
C TYR A 111 -2.02 1.85 10.39
N VAL A 112 -2.47 0.61 10.64
CA VAL A 112 -2.35 -0.05 11.95
C VAL A 112 -1.07 -0.89 11.97
N PRO A 113 -0.24 -0.79 13.02
CA PRO A 113 0.96 -1.64 13.17
C PRO A 113 0.63 -3.12 13.01
N GLN A 114 1.43 -3.87 12.24
CA GLN A 114 1.13 -5.26 11.87
C GLN A 114 0.79 -6.15 13.05
N TYR A 115 1.51 -6.00 14.16
CA TYR A 115 1.31 -6.79 15.37
C TYR A 115 -0.10 -6.63 15.99
N LEU A 116 -0.77 -5.51 15.74
CA LEU A 116 -2.08 -5.17 16.30
C LEU A 116 -3.25 -5.40 15.32
N ARG A 117 -2.97 -5.86 14.10
CA ARG A 117 -3.98 -6.04 13.05
C ARG A 117 -4.86 -7.26 13.25
#